data_AF-A0A2V9X0W5-F1
#
_entry.id   AF-A0A2V9X0W5-F1
#
_cell.length_a   1.000
_cell.length_b   1.000
_cell.length_c   1.000
_cell.angle_alpha   90.00
_cell.angle_beta   90.00
_cell.angle_gamma   90.00
#
_symmetry.space_group_name_H-M   'P 1'
#
loop_
_entity.id
_entity.type
_entity.pdbx_description
1 polymer ?
#
loop_
_entity_poly.entity_id
_entity_poly.type
_entity_poly.pdbx_seq_one_letter_code
_entity_poly.pdbx_strand_id
1 'polypeptide(L)'
;MIRCNCQIKFARYWGGGLRERTRTGVTRQRNEEKVRAALEKVWLNSRPEALSRLATLEGFLEALRSGRTNEECLGTALSAAHRLSGSLGMFGLSEASSCAAEIEALLCQESVPDITVMAGLVRRLRNLIEETHVPTRTQEKCDS
;
A
#
# COMPACT_ATOMS: atom_id res chain seq x y z
N MET A 1 -1.42 -9.65 29.27
CA MET A 1 -2.26 -8.53 28.80
C MET A 1 -1.36 -7.49 28.14
N ILE A 2 -0.99 -7.69 26.88
CA ILE A 2 -0.24 -6.68 26.14
C ILE A 2 -1.27 -5.71 25.58
N ARG A 3 -1.29 -4.50 26.15
CA ARG A 3 -2.07 -3.38 25.62
C ARG A 3 -1.52 -3.06 24.24
N CYS A 4 -2.27 -3.39 23.19
CA CYS A 4 -2.00 -2.87 21.85
C CYS A 4 -2.23 -1.36 21.90
N ASN A 5 -1.17 -0.60 22.18
CA ASN A 5 -1.18 0.85 22.28
C ASN A 5 -1.06 1.47 20.88
N CYS A 6 -2.01 1.15 20.00
CA CYS A 6 -2.13 1.77 18.68
C CYS A 6 -3.48 2.48 18.54
N GLN A 7 -3.85 3.23 19.58
CA GLN A 7 -4.94 4.18 19.49
C GLN A 7 -4.43 5.47 18.82
N ILE A 8 -5.11 5.85 17.73
CA ILE A 8 -5.30 7.23 17.26
C ILE A 8 -4.14 7.83 16.44
N LYS A 9 -4.12 7.56 15.11
CA LYS A 9 -3.58 8.53 14.12
C LYS A 9 -4.32 8.60 12.77
N PHE A 10 -5.50 8.00 12.60
CA PHE A 10 -6.17 8.00 11.29
C PHE A 10 -7.27 9.06 11.07
N ALA A 11 -7.65 9.84 12.09
CA ALA A 11 -8.80 10.77 11.98
C ALA A 11 -8.47 12.22 11.55
N ARG A 12 -7.23 12.58 11.16
CA ARG A 12 -6.87 14.00 10.91
C ARG A 12 -6.29 14.35 9.55
N TYR A 13 -6.15 13.40 8.63
CA TYR A 13 -5.47 13.65 7.34
C TYR A 13 -6.33 13.46 6.09
N TRP A 14 -7.65 13.61 6.15
CA TRP A 14 -8.48 13.68 4.93
C TRP A 14 -9.59 14.71 5.10
N GLY A 15 -9.20 15.98 4.94
CA GLY A 15 -10.07 17.15 5.01
C GLY A 15 -9.36 18.40 4.48
N GLY A 16 -8.57 18.25 3.41
CA GLY A 16 -7.87 19.36 2.76
C GLY A 16 -8.77 20.06 1.76
N GLY A 17 -9.57 21.00 2.25
CA GLY A 17 -10.36 21.91 1.43
C GLY A 17 -9.48 22.69 0.44
N LEU A 18 -9.94 22.70 -0.80
CA LEU A 18 -9.42 23.44 -1.94
C LEU A 18 -9.29 24.95 -1.64
N ARG A 19 -8.09 25.52 -1.77
CA ARG A 19 -7.92 26.93 -2.13
C ARG A 19 -6.54 27.19 -2.76
N GLU A 20 -6.58 28.05 -3.77
CA GLU A 20 -5.68 28.13 -4.92
C GLU A 20 -4.39 28.95 -4.74
N ARG A 21 -3.51 28.81 -5.77
CA ARG A 21 -2.65 29.84 -6.42
C ARG A 21 -1.25 30.02 -5.79
N THR A 22 -0.14 29.87 -6.51
CA THR A 22 0.30 30.69 -7.65
C THR A 22 1.48 30.07 -8.43
N ARG A 23 1.39 30.12 -9.77
CA ARG A 23 2.36 30.70 -10.73
C ARG A 23 3.88 30.51 -10.48
N THR A 24 4.42 29.31 -10.71
CA THR A 24 5.84 29.06 -11.07
C THR A 24 5.97 27.69 -11.77
N GLY A 25 5.23 27.51 -12.87
CA GLY A 25 4.83 26.18 -13.34
C GLY A 25 5.92 25.32 -13.99
N VAL A 26 6.83 25.88 -14.78
CA VAL A 26 7.57 25.05 -15.75
C VAL A 26 8.87 24.42 -15.20
N THR A 27 9.62 25.12 -14.35
CA THR A 27 10.89 24.60 -13.78
C THR A 27 10.70 23.69 -12.57
N ARG A 28 9.67 23.96 -11.74
CA ARG A 28 9.31 23.13 -10.60
C ARG A 28 8.74 21.78 -11.05
N GLN A 29 7.87 21.79 -12.05
CA GLN A 29 7.24 20.59 -12.60
C GLN A 29 8.27 19.61 -13.20
N ARG A 30 9.27 20.12 -13.95
CA ARG A 30 10.35 19.27 -14.50
C ARG A 30 11.22 18.62 -13.40
N ASN A 31 11.44 19.31 -12.28
CA ASN A 31 12.19 18.75 -11.16
C ASN A 31 11.36 17.71 -10.40
N GLU A 32 10.07 17.96 -10.20
CA GLU A 32 9.13 16.99 -9.60
C GLU A 32 8.98 15.73 -10.47
N GLU A 33 8.96 15.86 -11.80
CA GLU A 33 8.96 14.74 -12.75
C GLU A 33 10.25 13.90 -12.66
N LYS A 34 11.41 14.54 -12.56
CA LYS A 34 12.70 13.85 -12.40
C LYS A 34 12.78 13.10 -11.07
N VAL A 35 12.31 13.73 -9.99
CA VAL A 35 12.26 13.09 -8.67
C VAL A 35 11.29 11.89 -8.69
N ARG A 36 10.11 12.04 -9.31
CA ARG A 36 9.15 10.95 -9.46
C ARG A 36 9.72 9.77 -10.27
N ALA A 37 10.37 10.05 -11.40
CA ALA A 37 11.01 9.02 -12.21
C ALA A 37 12.17 8.32 -11.48
N ALA A 38 12.90 9.03 -10.62
CA ALA A 38 13.91 8.43 -9.77
C ALA A 38 13.28 7.54 -8.69
N LEU A 39 12.21 8.00 -8.04
CA LEU A 39 11.46 7.22 -7.05
C LEU A 39 10.84 5.95 -7.65
N GLU A 40 10.33 6.02 -8.88
CA GLU A 40 9.79 4.87 -9.60
C GLU A 40 10.86 3.80 -9.86
N LYS A 41 12.09 4.20 -10.22
CA LYS A 41 13.22 3.27 -10.36
C LYS A 41 13.60 2.61 -9.04
N VAL A 42 13.59 3.37 -7.95
CA VAL A 42 13.87 2.82 -6.62
C VAL A 42 12.73 1.88 -6.18
N TRP A 43 11.49 2.23 -6.49
CA TRP A 43 10.33 1.39 -6.22
C TRP A 43 10.47 0.02 -6.89
N LEU A 44 10.85 -0.04 -8.17
CA LEU A 44 11.07 -1.30 -8.90
C LEU A 44 12.06 -2.24 -8.18
N ASN A 45 13.11 -1.70 -7.55
CA ASN A 45 14.07 -2.48 -6.77
C ASN A 45 13.50 -2.96 -5.43
N SER A 46 12.59 -2.20 -4.83
CA SER A 46 11.92 -2.54 -3.57
C SER A 46 10.66 -3.40 -3.75
N ARG A 47 10.14 -3.52 -4.98
CA ARG A 47 8.93 -4.27 -5.32
C ARG A 47 8.99 -5.75 -4.90
N PRO A 48 10.10 -6.49 -5.05
CA PRO A 48 10.20 -7.87 -4.53
C PRO A 48 9.98 -7.94 -3.02
N GLU A 49 10.49 -6.94 -2.28
CA GLU A 49 10.34 -6.85 -0.83
C GLU A 49 8.88 -6.55 -0.43
N ALA A 50 8.18 -5.74 -1.23
CA ALA A 50 6.76 -5.47 -1.05
C ALA A 50 5.91 -6.72 -1.35
N LEU A 51 6.21 -7.43 -2.43
CA LEU A 51 5.54 -8.69 -2.77
C LEU A 51 5.77 -9.78 -1.72
N SER A 52 6.97 -9.86 -1.12
CA SER A 52 7.23 -10.78 -0.01
C SER A 52 6.35 -10.49 1.21
N ARG A 53 6.11 -9.21 1.52
CA ARG A 53 5.20 -8.82 2.61
C ARG A 53 3.74 -9.08 2.26
N LEU A 54 3.36 -8.87 1.01
CA LEU A 54 2.04 -9.23 0.53
C LEU A 54 1.79 -10.73 0.66
N ALA A 55 2.78 -11.57 0.34
CA ALA A 55 2.70 -13.01 0.53
C ALA A 55 2.50 -13.41 2.00
N THR A 56 3.07 -12.65 2.95
CA THR A 56 2.78 -12.82 4.38
C THR A 56 1.31 -12.56 4.71
N LEU A 57 0.71 -11.52 4.13
CA LEU A 57 -0.72 -11.22 4.31
C LEU A 57 -1.62 -12.28 3.67
N GLU A 58 -1.24 -12.78 2.49
CA GLU A 58 -1.91 -13.91 1.82
C GLU A 58 -1.83 -15.19 2.67
N GLY A 59 -0.67 -15.50 3.24
CA GLY A 59 -0.49 -16.63 4.16
C GLY A 59 -1.34 -16.51 5.43
N PHE A 60 -1.46 -15.31 5.99
CA PHE A 60 -2.36 -15.05 7.11
C PHE A 60 -3.83 -15.26 6.72
N LEU A 61 -4.24 -14.82 5.52
CA LEU A 61 -5.60 -15.03 5.02
C LEU A 61 -5.94 -16.53 4.88
N GLU A 62 -4.98 -17.35 4.44
CA GLU A 62 -5.16 -18.82 4.40
C GLU A 62 -5.21 -19.45 5.81
N ALA A 63 -4.40 -18.94 6.75
CA ALA A 63 -4.49 -19.34 8.15
C ALA A 63 -5.86 -18.98 8.75
N LEU A 64 -6.40 -17.82 8.41
CA LEU A 64 -7.73 -17.35 8.81
C LEU A 64 -8.84 -18.26 8.24
N ARG A 65 -8.76 -18.61 6.95
CA ARG A 65 -9.70 -19.54 6.29
C ARG A 65 -9.69 -20.94 6.91
N SER A 66 -8.53 -21.39 7.38
CA SER A 66 -8.37 -22.70 8.01
C SER A 66 -8.57 -22.70 9.53
N GLY A 67 -8.89 -21.54 10.13
CA GLY A 67 -9.07 -21.39 11.58
C GLY A 67 -7.79 -21.59 12.39
N ARG A 68 -6.61 -21.47 11.77
CA ARG A 68 -5.27 -21.66 12.40
C ARG A 68 -4.56 -20.34 12.70
N THR A 69 -5.30 -19.28 13.01
CA THR A 69 -4.70 -18.00 13.39
C THR A 69 -4.22 -18.06 14.83
N ASN A 70 -2.95 -17.73 15.04
CA ASN A 70 -2.37 -17.51 16.35
C ASN A 70 -1.83 -16.06 16.46
N GLU A 71 -1.43 -15.66 17.68
CA GLU A 71 -0.93 -14.31 17.95
C GLU A 71 0.35 -13.99 17.16
N GLU A 72 1.20 -14.98 16.89
CA GLU A 72 2.43 -14.82 16.11
C GLU A 72 2.16 -14.51 14.64
N CYS A 73 1.23 -15.24 14.01
CA CYS A 73 0.77 -14.98 12.66
C CYS A 73 0.12 -13.61 12.55
N LEU A 74 -0.69 -13.22 13.54
CA LEU A 74 -1.32 -11.89 13.59
C LEU A 74 -0.27 -10.77 13.71
N GLY A 75 0.71 -10.91 14.61
CA GLY A 75 1.79 -9.94 14.77
C GLY A 75 2.65 -9.80 13.51
N THR A 76 2.90 -10.91 12.82
CA THR A 76 3.65 -10.91 11.56
C THR A 76 2.86 -10.22 10.44
N ALA A 77 1.55 -10.49 10.34
CA ALA A 77 0.68 -9.84 9.37
C ALA A 77 0.54 -8.33 9.64
N LEU A 78 0.38 -7.93 10.90
CA LEU A 78 0.36 -6.51 11.31
C LEU A 78 1.66 -5.80 10.92
N SER A 79 2.81 -6.38 11.22
CA SER A 79 4.11 -5.81 10.84
C SER A 79 4.26 -5.69 9.33
N ALA A 80 3.81 -6.68 8.56
CA ALA A 80 3.82 -6.65 7.11
C ALA A 80 2.95 -5.50 6.57
N ALA A 81 1.71 -5.35 7.07
CA ALA A 81 0.79 -4.29 6.66
C ALA A 81 1.35 -2.89 7.00
N HIS A 82 1.87 -2.69 8.22
CA HIS A 82 2.49 -1.44 8.66
C HIS A 82 3.69 -1.03 7.78
N ARG A 83 4.57 -1.99 7.47
CA ARG A 83 5.75 -1.72 6.63
C ARG A 83 5.35 -1.45 5.18
N LEU A 84 4.32 -2.11 4.67
CA LEU A 84 3.76 -1.83 3.35
C LEU A 84 3.16 -0.43 3.31
N SER A 85 2.31 -0.04 4.27
CA SER A 85 1.70 1.29 4.29
C SER A 85 2.76 2.40 4.32
N GLY A 86 3.79 2.25 5.15
CA GLY A 86 4.91 3.19 5.24
C GLY A 86 5.78 3.28 3.98
N SER A 87 6.23 2.14 3.45
CA SER A 87 7.10 2.11 2.26
C SER A 87 6.36 2.61 1.01
N LEU A 88 5.14 2.16 0.76
CA LEU A 88 4.31 2.60 -0.37
C LEU A 88 4.03 4.11 -0.28
N GLY A 89 3.81 4.63 0.92
CA GLY A 89 3.64 6.08 1.14
C GLY A 89 4.89 6.88 0.79
N MET A 90 6.07 6.38 1.16
CA MET A 90 7.36 7.01 0.83
C MET A 90 7.61 7.09 -0.68
N PHE A 91 7.16 6.09 -1.44
CA PHE A 91 7.28 6.06 -2.90
C PHE A 91 6.18 6.84 -3.63
N GLY A 92 5.24 7.47 -2.91
CA GLY A 92 4.14 8.22 -3.51
C GLY A 92 3.00 7.34 -4.04
N LEU A 93 2.98 6.06 -3.67
CA LEU A 93 1.92 5.12 -4.03
C LEU A 93 0.76 5.22 -3.03
N SER A 94 0.09 6.38 -3.03
CA SER A 94 -0.92 6.73 -2.02
C SER A 94 -2.08 5.74 -1.93
N GLU A 95 -2.56 5.23 -3.06
CA GLU A 95 -3.66 4.25 -3.08
C GLU A 95 -3.23 2.91 -2.49
N ALA A 96 -2.04 2.42 -2.85
CA ALA A 96 -1.50 1.17 -2.32
C ALA A 96 -1.20 1.29 -0.82
N SER A 97 -0.64 2.44 -0.40
CA SER A 97 -0.39 2.78 1.00
C SER A 97 -1.68 2.80 1.82
N SER A 98 -2.75 3.44 1.31
CA SER A 98 -4.06 3.46 1.95
C SER A 98 -4.64 2.06 2.10
N CYS A 99 -4.58 1.26 1.03
CA CYS A 99 -5.09 -0.11 1.06
C CYS A 99 -4.34 -0.97 2.10
N ALA A 100 -3.02 -0.82 2.24
CA ALA A 100 -2.24 -1.51 3.26
C ALA A 100 -2.58 -1.04 4.69
N ALA A 101 -2.83 0.26 4.87
CA ALA A 101 -3.27 0.82 6.15
C ALA A 101 -4.67 0.33 6.57
N GLU A 102 -5.59 0.14 5.62
CA GLU A 102 -6.90 -0.47 5.88
C GLU A 102 -6.77 -1.92 6.38
N ILE A 103 -5.85 -2.69 5.81
CA ILE A 103 -5.53 -4.05 6.28
C ILE A 103 -4.95 -4.00 7.71
N GLU A 104 -4.00 -3.10 7.97
CA GLU A 104 -3.42 -2.91 9.30
C GLU A 104 -4.49 -2.57 10.34
N ALA A 105 -5.42 -1.66 10.00
CA ALA A 105 -6.52 -1.28 10.86
C ALA A 105 -7.50 -2.43 11.12
N LEU A 106 -7.78 -3.25 10.11
CA LEU A 106 -8.62 -4.44 10.25
C LEU A 106 -7.98 -5.48 11.19
N LEU A 107 -6.66 -5.69 11.09
CA LEU A 107 -5.91 -6.61 11.93
C LEU A 107 -5.70 -6.12 13.37
N CYS A 108 -5.78 -4.80 13.61
CA CYS A 108 -5.66 -4.22 14.94
C CYS A 108 -6.93 -4.40 15.80
N GLN A 109 -8.03 -4.87 15.22
CA GLN A 109 -9.28 -5.09 15.96
C GLN A 109 -9.16 -6.32 16.87
N GLU A 110 -9.81 -6.29 18.03
CA GLU A 110 -9.84 -7.43 18.96
C GLU A 110 -10.68 -8.60 18.42
N SER A 111 -11.54 -8.35 17.44
CA SER A 111 -12.37 -9.36 16.77
C SER A 111 -11.62 -10.04 15.63
N VAL A 112 -11.98 -11.30 15.38
CA VAL A 112 -11.53 -12.03 14.17
C VAL A 112 -11.94 -11.22 12.93
N PRO A 113 -10.99 -10.87 12.04
CA PRO A 113 -11.29 -10.07 10.86
C PRO A 113 -12.17 -10.85 9.88
N ASP A 114 -13.07 -10.15 9.20
CA ASP A 114 -13.92 -10.75 8.16
C ASP A 114 -13.05 -11.20 6.98
N ILE A 115 -13.06 -12.50 6.70
CA ILE A 115 -12.29 -13.15 5.62
C ILE A 115 -12.61 -12.52 4.26
N THR A 116 -13.88 -12.18 4.01
CA THR A 116 -14.33 -11.62 2.72
C THR A 116 -13.76 -10.23 2.52
N VAL A 117 -13.82 -9.40 3.57
CA VAL A 117 -13.27 -8.04 3.55
C VAL A 117 -11.74 -8.09 3.40
N MET A 118 -11.08 -8.93 4.20
CA MET A 118 -9.62 -9.06 4.14
C MET A 118 -9.13 -9.58 2.79
N ALA A 119 -9.80 -10.60 2.23
CA ALA A 119 -9.48 -11.11 0.88
C ALA A 119 -9.65 -10.04 -0.19
N GLY A 120 -10.70 -9.21 -0.08
CA GLY A 120 -10.93 -8.09 -0.99
C GLY A 120 -9.80 -7.07 -0.97
N LEU A 121 -9.36 -6.68 0.24
CA LEU A 121 -8.27 -5.71 0.43
C LEU A 121 -6.92 -6.27 -0.03
N VAL A 122 -6.58 -7.52 0.31
CA VAL A 122 -5.32 -8.15 -0.12
C VAL A 122 -5.25 -8.24 -1.64
N ARG A 123 -6.35 -8.63 -2.30
CA ARG A 123 -6.42 -8.66 -3.77
C ARG A 123 -6.27 -7.26 -4.37
N ARG A 124 -6.93 -6.25 -3.80
CA ARG A 124 -6.80 -4.86 -4.27
C ARG A 124 -5.36 -4.35 -4.14
N LEU A 125 -4.73 -4.61 -3.00
CA LEU A 125 -3.34 -4.24 -2.75
C LEU A 125 -2.39 -4.90 -3.74
N ARG A 126 -2.61 -6.18 -4.06
CA ARG A 126 -1.87 -6.90 -5.09
C ARG A 126 -1.95 -6.21 -6.44
N ASN A 127 -3.16 -5.92 -6.91
CA ASN A 127 -3.37 -5.25 -8.18
C ASN A 127 -2.64 -3.89 -8.21
N LEU A 128 -2.71 -3.09 -7.15
CA LEU A 128 -2.00 -1.81 -7.08
C LEU A 128 -0.47 -1.97 -7.13
N ILE A 129 0.09 -3.00 -6.50
CA ILE A 129 1.53 -3.29 -6.54
C ILE A 129 1.97 -3.85 -7.90
N GLU A 130 1.07 -4.51 -8.63
CA GLU A 130 1.33 -5.05 -9.97
C GLU A 130 1.10 -4.01 -11.09
N GLU A 131 0.07 -3.17 -10.97
CA GLU A 131 -0.29 -2.09 -11.90
C GLU A 131 0.70 -0.91 -11.88
N THR A 132 1.49 -0.77 -10.83
CA THR A 132 2.61 0.20 -10.78
C THR A 132 3.77 -0.13 -11.71
N HIS A 133 3.60 -1.12 -12.58
CA HIS A 133 4.39 -1.31 -13.79
C HIS A 133 4.09 -0.16 -14.79
N VAL A 134 5.15 0.61 -15.10
CA VAL A 134 5.29 1.50 -16.26
C VAL A 134 4.37 1.06 -17.40
N PRO A 135 3.46 1.90 -17.94
CA PRO A 135 2.82 1.55 -19.20
C PRO A 135 3.95 1.45 -20.23
N THR A 136 4.34 0.22 -20.57
CA THR A 136 4.99 -0.04 -21.84
C THR A 136 3.98 0.46 -22.86
N ARG A 137 4.26 1.65 -23.42
CA ARG A 137 3.60 2.15 -24.62
C ARG A 137 4.02 1.21 -25.75
N THR A 138 3.47 0.00 -25.74
CA THR A 138 3.40 -0.86 -26.90
C THR A 138 2.16 -0.43 -27.66
N GLN A 139 2.29 0.67 -28.38
CA GLN A 139 1.60 0.82 -29.65
C GLN A 139 2.66 1.27 -30.66
N GLU A 140 3.43 0.28 -31.10
CA GLU A 140 3.78 0.17 -32.50
C GLU A 140 2.49 0.27 -33.32
N LYS A 141 2.44 1.29 -34.18
CA LYS A 141 1.93 1.13 -35.53
C LYS A 141 2.74 2.05 -36.44
N CYS A 142 3.85 1.50 -36.94
CA CYS A 142 4.27 1.81 -38.30
C CYS A 142 3.28 1.16 -39.28
N ASP A 143 3.31 1.62 -40.53
CA ASP A 143 2.60 1.13 -41.72
C ASP A 143 1.20 1.70 -41.98
N SER A 144 1.15 2.84 -42.68
CA SER A 144 0.78 2.91 -44.12
C SER A 144 0.94 4.32 -44.67
#